data_AF-A0A924U144-F1
#
_entry.id   AF-A0A924U144-F1
#
_cell.length_a   1.000
_cell.length_b   1.000
_cell.length_c   1.000
_cell.angle_alpha   90.00
_cell.angle_beta   90.00
_cell.angle_gamma   90.00
#
_symmetry.space_group_name_H-M   'P 1'
#
loop_
_entity.id
_entity.type
_entity.pdbx_description
1 polymer ?
#
loop_
_entity_poly.entity_id
_entity_poly.type
_entity_poly.pdbx_seq_one_letter_code
_entity_poly.pdbx_strand_id
1 'polypeptide(L)'
;MTPVLQVVHRVITRYLLGQAGLKVDETDSGAVTLIQRFGSAANLNIHLHCLVLDGVYRRGIDGAPKFVEVPEPTDEALQSVLHKIITRLMRLLTRRGVLVEEEGSTYVADNDGDSDEARVLRPLQAAACSYRIAFGPRAGQKVLTLQGGLQGMPRDADFKQRLCADIDGFSLHVWAPTTTRRCSNCAATSRARRWPTNACKPTPPGRWCSSSRPPGATAPRITTHLVMSPLAFMQRLAALVPRPRLHLIRFHGVLAPHAKLRALVVPQEPEPPAQEAKPEECEAGCAHHRPVRLSGAKLLKRVFAAT
;
A
#
# COMPACT_ATOMS: atom_id res chain seq x y z
N MET A 1 1.40 -6.87 9.64
CA MET A 1 0.96 -6.70 8.23
C MET A 1 0.57 -8.01 7.56
N THR A 2 1.40 -9.07 7.57
CA THR A 2 1.02 -10.38 6.98
C THR A 2 -0.36 -10.91 7.43
N PRO A 3 -0.72 -10.88 8.73
CA PRO A 3 -2.01 -11.39 9.19
C PRO A 3 -3.21 -10.54 8.73
N VAL A 4 -3.01 -9.23 8.60
CA VAL A 4 -4.02 -8.28 8.06
C VAL A 4 -4.28 -8.60 6.59
N LEU A 5 -3.22 -8.77 5.79
CA LEU A 5 -3.34 -9.15 4.39
C LEU A 5 -4.02 -10.52 4.21
N GLN A 6 -3.73 -11.49 5.08
CA GLN A 6 -4.40 -12.79 5.06
C GLN A 6 -5.91 -12.66 5.29
N VAL A 7 -6.35 -11.78 6.21
CA VAL A 7 -7.78 -11.52 6.42
C VAL A 7 -8.41 -10.93 5.14
N VAL A 8 -7.82 -9.85 4.61
CA VAL A 8 -8.33 -9.17 3.41
C VAL A 8 -8.46 -10.14 2.24
N HIS A 9 -7.37 -10.83 1.88
CA HIS A 9 -7.36 -11.76 0.75
C HIS A 9 -8.28 -12.96 0.96
N ARG A 10 -8.43 -13.45 2.19
CA ARG A 10 -9.35 -14.57 2.49
C ARG A 10 -10.80 -14.16 2.33
N VAL A 11 -11.18 -12.92 2.69
CA VAL A 11 -12.54 -12.42 2.48
C VAL A 11 -12.81 -12.25 0.98
N ILE A 12 -11.90 -11.58 0.26
CA ILE A 12 -12.04 -11.36 -1.19
C ILE A 12 -12.10 -12.70 -1.93
N THR A 13 -11.19 -13.63 -1.63
CA THR A 13 -11.19 -14.95 -2.26
C THR A 13 -12.50 -15.70 -2.01
N ARG A 14 -13.01 -15.70 -0.77
CA ARG A 14 -14.30 -16.33 -0.48
C ARG A 14 -15.46 -15.69 -1.20
N TYR A 15 -15.42 -14.38 -1.40
CA TYR A 15 -16.42 -13.68 -2.21
C TYR A 15 -16.38 -14.16 -3.66
N LEU A 16 -15.20 -14.16 -4.30
CA LEU A 16 -15.04 -14.65 -5.68
C LEU A 16 -15.50 -16.11 -5.85
N LEU A 17 -15.17 -16.96 -4.89
CA LEU A 17 -15.59 -18.36 -4.90
C LEU A 17 -17.11 -18.54 -4.79
N GLY A 18 -17.76 -17.73 -3.94
CA GLY A 18 -19.20 -17.70 -3.84
C GLY A 18 -19.86 -17.27 -5.16
N GLN A 19 -19.29 -16.28 -5.84
CA GLN A 19 -19.78 -15.85 -7.16
C GLN A 19 -19.57 -16.91 -8.24
N ALA A 20 -18.46 -17.65 -8.19
CA ALA A 20 -18.19 -18.75 -9.12
C ALA A 20 -19.01 -20.03 -8.84
N GLY A 21 -19.67 -20.13 -7.68
CA GLY A 21 -20.36 -21.34 -7.25
C GLY A 21 -19.43 -22.52 -6.95
N LEU A 22 -18.17 -22.25 -6.57
CA LEU A 22 -17.14 -23.28 -6.38
C LEU A 22 -16.65 -23.35 -4.92
N LYS A 23 -16.18 -24.54 -4.52
CA LYS A 23 -15.62 -24.77 -3.19
C LYS A 23 -14.13 -24.44 -3.13
N VAL A 24 -13.65 -24.14 -1.92
CA VAL A 24 -12.27 -23.66 -1.63
C VAL A 24 -11.20 -24.70 -1.95
N ASP A 25 -11.52 -25.99 -1.88
CA ASP A 25 -10.62 -27.12 -2.14
C ASP A 25 -10.39 -27.39 -3.64
N GLU A 26 -11.32 -26.95 -4.47
CA GLU A 26 -11.32 -27.19 -5.94
C GLU A 26 -10.77 -25.98 -6.73
N THR A 27 -10.45 -24.88 -6.05
CA THR A 27 -10.20 -23.60 -6.70
C THR A 27 -9.10 -22.75 -6.06
N ASP A 28 -8.49 -21.91 -6.88
CA ASP A 28 -7.47 -20.97 -6.47
C ASP A 28 -7.75 -19.58 -7.08
N SER A 29 -7.68 -18.52 -6.25
CA SER A 29 -7.72 -17.12 -6.71
C SER A 29 -6.30 -16.58 -6.89
N GLY A 30 -6.15 -15.35 -7.38
CA GLY A 30 -4.86 -14.68 -7.51
C GLY A 30 -4.95 -13.19 -7.24
N ALA A 31 -3.94 -12.63 -6.56
CA ALA A 31 -3.85 -11.19 -6.37
C ALA A 31 -2.40 -10.70 -6.18
N VAL A 32 -2.18 -9.42 -6.49
CA VAL A 32 -0.95 -8.68 -6.19
C VAL A 32 -1.32 -7.46 -5.36
N THR A 33 -0.69 -7.30 -4.20
CA THR A 33 -0.91 -6.16 -3.30
C THR A 33 0.33 -5.31 -3.20
N LEU A 34 0.19 -4.01 -3.46
CA LEU A 34 1.15 -2.99 -3.10
C LEU A 34 0.73 -2.32 -1.80
N ILE A 35 1.61 -2.32 -0.80
CA ILE A 35 1.41 -1.67 0.50
C ILE A 35 1.96 -0.24 0.40
N GLN A 36 1.06 0.74 0.34
CA GLN A 36 1.40 2.15 0.48
C GLN A 36 1.29 2.55 1.96
N ARG A 37 2.25 3.34 2.47
CA ARG A 37 2.32 3.73 3.90
C ARG A 37 2.05 5.21 4.16
N PHE A 38 1.82 6.02 3.13
CA PHE A 38 1.66 7.46 3.28
C PHE A 38 0.40 7.97 2.59
N GLY A 39 -0.24 8.95 3.23
CA GLY A 39 -1.25 9.80 2.60
C GLY A 39 -0.64 11.01 1.89
N SER A 40 -1.46 11.77 1.18
CA SER A 40 -1.06 12.99 0.44
C SER A 40 -0.42 14.05 1.33
N ALA A 41 -0.77 14.07 2.62
CA ALA A 41 -0.25 14.98 3.63
C ALA A 41 0.98 14.41 4.38
N ALA A 42 1.71 13.47 3.78
CA ALA A 42 2.84 12.76 4.40
C ALA A 42 2.51 12.14 5.77
N ASN A 43 1.24 11.87 6.06
CA ASN A 43 0.83 11.20 7.29
C ASN A 43 0.98 9.69 7.12
N LEU A 44 1.28 8.99 8.21
CA LEU A 44 1.32 7.54 8.19
C LEU A 44 -0.11 7.05 7.95
N ASN A 45 -0.33 6.47 6.78
CA ASN A 45 -1.62 5.97 6.35
C ASN A 45 -1.42 4.75 5.47
N ILE A 46 -1.80 3.58 5.99
CA ILE A 46 -1.55 2.30 5.32
C ILE A 46 -2.72 2.01 4.38
N HIS A 47 -2.44 2.11 3.09
CA HIS A 47 -3.38 1.79 2.03
C HIS A 47 -2.93 0.56 1.27
N LEU A 48 -3.87 -0.35 1.01
CA LEU A 48 -3.63 -1.56 0.24
C LEU A 48 -4.15 -1.36 -1.18
N HIS A 49 -3.24 -1.29 -2.15
CA HIS A 49 -3.61 -1.34 -3.55
C HIS A 49 -3.54 -2.79 -4.03
N CYS A 50 -4.70 -3.41 -4.24
CA CYS A 50 -4.81 -4.80 -4.65
C CYS A 50 -5.25 -4.89 -6.11
N LEU A 51 -4.47 -5.58 -6.93
CA LEU A 51 -4.89 -6.11 -8.21
C LEU A 51 -5.35 -7.55 -7.97
N VAL A 52 -6.63 -7.82 -8.13
CA VAL A 52 -7.25 -9.13 -7.91
C VAL A 52 -7.77 -9.63 -9.25
N LEU A 53 -7.61 -10.92 -9.53
CA LEU A 53 -8.22 -11.52 -10.71
C LEU A 53 -9.75 -11.42 -10.63
N ASP A 54 -10.39 -11.15 -11.77
CA ASP A 54 -11.83 -11.07 -12.01
C ASP A 54 -12.50 -12.46 -12.10
N GLY A 55 -11.91 -13.43 -11.42
CA GLY A 55 -12.34 -14.81 -11.46
C GLY A 55 -11.41 -15.71 -10.66
N VAL A 56 -11.62 -17.01 -10.82
CA VAL A 56 -10.89 -18.05 -10.10
C VAL A 56 -10.46 -19.15 -11.05
N TYR A 57 -9.37 -19.84 -10.70
CA TYR A 57 -8.95 -21.04 -11.41
C TYR A 57 -9.55 -22.26 -10.74
N ARG A 58 -10.30 -23.05 -11.51
CA ARG A 58 -10.73 -24.39 -11.12
C ARG A 58 -9.62 -25.37 -11.45
N ARG A 59 -9.30 -26.25 -10.50
CA ARG A 59 -8.34 -27.34 -10.73
C ARG A 59 -8.97 -28.34 -11.70
N GLY A 60 -8.40 -28.46 -12.90
CA GLY A 60 -8.84 -29.44 -13.88
C GLY A 60 -8.47 -30.86 -13.48
N ILE A 61 -9.23 -31.83 -13.97
CA ILE A 61 -9.00 -33.27 -13.76
C ILE A 61 -7.66 -33.68 -14.38
N ASP A 62 -7.27 -33.03 -15.48
CA ASP A 62 -6.04 -33.27 -16.24
C ASP A 62 -4.84 -32.44 -15.72
N GLY A 63 -4.98 -31.79 -14.56
CA GLY A 63 -3.94 -30.93 -13.97
C GLY A 63 -3.85 -29.50 -14.53
N ALA A 64 -4.46 -29.22 -15.69
CA ALA A 64 -4.52 -27.88 -16.27
C ALA A 64 -5.62 -27.02 -15.58
N PRO A 65 -5.29 -25.82 -15.06
CA PRO A 65 -6.27 -24.97 -14.40
C PRO A 65 -7.18 -24.27 -15.41
N LYS A 66 -8.50 -24.30 -15.20
CA LYS A 66 -9.49 -23.61 -16.03
C LYS A 66 -9.95 -22.32 -15.36
N PHE A 67 -9.80 -21.19 -16.04
CA PHE A 67 -10.30 -19.92 -15.53
C PHE A 67 -11.83 -19.85 -15.59
N VAL A 68 -12.43 -19.38 -14.50
CA VAL A 68 -13.86 -19.14 -14.33
C VAL A 68 -14.02 -17.68 -13.95
N GLU A 69 -14.42 -16.87 -14.92
CA GLU A 69 -14.74 -15.45 -14.73
C GLU A 69 -15.99 -15.32 -13.85
N VAL A 70 -16.02 -14.30 -13.00
CA VAL A 70 -17.16 -13.99 -12.14
C VAL A 70 -17.75 -12.63 -12.51
N PRO A 71 -19.04 -12.39 -12.23
CA PRO A 71 -19.66 -11.10 -12.51
C PRO A 71 -18.97 -9.93 -11.79
N GLU A 72 -19.09 -8.72 -12.37
CA GLU A 72 -18.69 -7.47 -11.72
C GLU A 72 -19.40 -7.33 -10.35
N PRO A 73 -18.69 -6.97 -9.27
CA PRO A 73 -19.32 -6.81 -7.96
C PRO A 73 -20.33 -5.66 -7.97
N THR A 74 -21.43 -5.80 -7.22
CA THR A 74 -22.36 -4.71 -6.95
C THR A 74 -21.88 -3.85 -5.77
N ASP A 75 -22.43 -2.65 -5.61
CA ASP A 75 -22.10 -1.77 -4.48
C ASP A 75 -22.47 -2.43 -3.13
N GLU A 76 -23.59 -3.16 -3.08
CA GLU A 76 -24.01 -3.93 -1.89
C GLU A 76 -23.04 -5.07 -1.59
N ALA A 77 -22.52 -5.73 -2.62
CA ALA A 77 -21.51 -6.77 -2.46
C ALA A 77 -20.21 -6.18 -1.88
N LEU A 78 -19.79 -4.99 -2.33
CA LEU A 78 -18.62 -4.30 -1.79
C LEU A 78 -18.81 -3.88 -0.33
N GLN A 79 -19.99 -3.35 0.02
CA GLN A 79 -20.36 -3.04 1.40
C GLN A 79 -20.28 -4.30 2.30
N SER A 80 -20.83 -5.43 1.83
CA SER A 80 -20.77 -6.70 2.56
C SER A 80 -19.33 -7.21 2.72
N VAL A 81 -18.51 -7.10 1.67
CA VAL A 81 -17.08 -7.49 1.70
C VAL A 81 -16.30 -6.61 2.67
N LEU A 82 -16.48 -5.29 2.62
CA LEU A 82 -15.82 -4.35 3.51
C LEU A 82 -16.22 -4.60 4.97
N HIS A 83 -17.50 -4.75 5.27
CA HIS A 83 -17.99 -5.06 6.61
C HIS A 83 -17.39 -6.36 7.16
N LYS A 84 -17.27 -7.40 6.33
CA LYS A 84 -16.61 -8.68 6.70
C LYS A 84 -15.11 -8.51 6.96
N ILE A 85 -14.43 -7.66 6.18
CA ILE A 85 -13.02 -7.34 6.40
C ILE A 85 -12.86 -6.64 7.75
N ILE A 86 -13.61 -5.57 8.02
CA ILE A 86 -13.56 -4.80 9.28
C ILE A 86 -13.80 -5.73 10.47
N THR A 87 -14.91 -6.47 10.47
CA THR A 87 -15.26 -7.40 11.55
C THR A 87 -14.14 -8.40 11.84
N ARG A 88 -13.51 -8.96 10.79
CA ARG A 88 -12.42 -9.93 10.97
C ARG A 88 -11.10 -9.28 11.39
N LEU A 89 -10.84 -8.05 10.96
CA LEU A 89 -9.66 -7.29 11.37
C LEU A 89 -9.77 -6.90 12.84
N MET A 90 -10.91 -6.38 13.29
CA MET A 90 -11.16 -6.07 14.70
C MET A 90 -10.91 -7.31 15.57
N ARG A 91 -11.57 -8.44 15.26
CA ARG A 91 -11.34 -9.72 15.96
C ARG A 91 -9.89 -10.20 15.93
N LEU A 92 -9.15 -9.94 14.85
CA LEU A 92 -7.73 -10.29 14.75
C LEU A 92 -6.88 -9.42 15.67
N LEU A 93 -7.17 -8.12 15.73
CA LEU A 93 -6.44 -7.15 16.53
C LEU A 93 -6.73 -7.33 18.03
N THR A 94 -7.98 -7.57 18.41
CA THR A 94 -8.38 -7.89 19.79
C THR A 94 -7.69 -9.18 20.26
N ARG A 95 -7.74 -10.27 19.46
CA ARG A 95 -7.04 -11.53 19.79
C ARG A 95 -5.51 -11.40 19.88
N ARG A 96 -4.92 -10.36 19.29
CA ARG A 96 -3.48 -10.09 19.35
C ARG A 96 -3.09 -9.15 20.48
N GLY A 97 -4.06 -8.74 21.32
CA GLY A 97 -3.83 -7.76 22.39
C GLY A 97 -3.42 -6.38 21.85
N VAL A 98 -3.83 -6.03 20.62
CA VAL A 98 -3.60 -4.70 20.05
C VAL A 98 -4.78 -3.78 20.34
N LEU A 99 -5.98 -4.34 20.39
CA LEU A 99 -7.19 -3.65 20.81
C LEU A 99 -7.69 -4.27 22.11
N VAL A 100 -8.15 -3.41 23.02
CA VAL A 100 -8.87 -3.78 24.24
C VAL A 100 -10.32 -3.33 24.06
N GLU A 101 -11.25 -4.21 24.41
CA GLU A 101 -12.67 -3.95 24.42
C GLU A 101 -13.13 -3.95 25.89
N GLU A 102 -13.48 -2.78 26.42
CA GLU A 102 -13.96 -2.59 27.80
C GLU A 102 -15.21 -1.72 27.79
N GLU A 103 -16.26 -2.15 28.50
CA GLU A 103 -17.48 -1.36 28.76
C GLU A 103 -18.08 -0.66 27.51
N GLY A 104 -18.07 -1.34 26.36
CA GLY A 104 -18.60 -0.81 25.10
C GLY A 104 -17.68 0.16 24.36
N SER A 105 -16.46 0.39 24.85
CA SER A 105 -15.42 1.17 24.19
C SER A 105 -14.30 0.26 23.67
N THR A 106 -13.77 0.58 22.49
CA THR A 106 -12.59 -0.10 21.92
C THR A 106 -11.43 0.87 21.84
N TYR A 107 -10.31 0.56 22.48
CA TYR A 107 -9.10 1.38 22.44
C TYR A 107 -7.85 0.55 22.14
N VAL A 108 -6.76 1.21 21.75
CA VAL A 108 -5.49 0.56 21.45
C VAL A 108 -4.80 0.22 22.76
N ALA A 109 -4.40 -1.04 22.94
CA ALA A 109 -3.66 -1.48 24.11
C ALA A 109 -2.33 -0.72 24.23
N ASP A 110 -1.96 -0.32 25.46
CA ASP A 110 -0.61 0.11 25.78
C ASP A 110 0.31 -1.12 25.76
N ASN A 111 0.77 -1.46 24.56
CA ASN A 111 1.68 -2.57 24.38
C ASN A 111 3.10 -2.04 24.55
N ASP A 112 3.63 -2.09 25.77
CA ASP A 112 5.03 -1.81 26.12
C ASP A 112 5.98 -2.88 25.58
N GLY A 113 5.93 -3.14 24.27
CA GLY A 113 6.83 -4.10 23.64
C GLY A 113 8.29 -3.70 23.88
N ASP A 114 9.04 -4.66 24.42
CA ASP A 114 10.25 -4.47 25.23
C ASP A 114 11.54 -4.19 24.43
N SER A 115 11.42 -3.71 23.19
CA SER A 115 12.57 -3.40 22.34
C SER A 115 12.76 -1.89 22.19
N ASP A 116 13.99 -1.41 22.32
CA ASP A 116 14.35 0.01 22.16
C ASP A 116 13.89 0.60 20.80
N GLU A 117 13.98 -0.17 19.71
CA GLU A 117 13.46 0.28 18.40
C GLU A 117 11.96 0.61 18.44
N ALA A 118 11.16 -0.23 19.12
CA ALA A 118 9.72 -0.04 19.20
C ALA A 118 9.36 1.14 20.11
N ARG A 119 10.12 1.36 21.19
CA ARG A 119 9.96 2.52 22.07
C ARG A 119 10.19 3.84 21.33
N VAL A 120 11.16 3.90 20.40
CA VAL A 120 11.45 5.11 19.61
C VAL A 120 10.49 5.29 18.42
N LEU A 121 10.14 4.22 17.71
CA LEU A 121 9.30 4.31 16.52
C LEU A 121 7.81 4.51 16.81
N ARG A 122 7.28 3.99 17.93
CA ARG A 122 5.85 4.11 18.25
C ARG A 122 5.38 5.56 18.37
N PRO A 123 6.04 6.45 19.14
CA PRO A 123 5.62 7.86 19.23
C PRO A 123 5.65 8.57 17.88
N LEU A 124 6.67 8.29 17.05
CA LEU A 124 6.78 8.82 15.69
C LEU A 124 5.61 8.38 14.82
N GLN A 125 5.25 7.08 14.87
CA GLN A 125 4.15 6.51 14.10
C GLN A 125 2.79 7.04 14.58
N ALA A 126 2.55 7.09 15.89
CA ALA A 126 1.33 7.64 16.48
C ALA A 126 1.14 9.12 16.10
N ALA A 127 2.19 9.93 16.23
CA ALA A 127 2.16 11.34 15.84
C ALA A 127 1.94 11.50 14.32
N ALA A 128 2.56 10.65 13.50
CA ALA A 128 2.39 10.66 12.05
C ALA A 128 0.97 10.27 11.61
N CYS A 129 0.30 9.34 12.31
CA CYS A 129 -1.11 9.00 12.07
C CYS A 129 -2.04 10.18 12.43
N SER A 130 -1.78 10.84 13.57
CA SER A 130 -2.66 11.88 14.14
C SER A 130 -2.30 13.31 13.73
N TYR A 131 -1.44 13.48 12.73
CA TYR A 131 -0.98 14.80 12.24
C TYR A 131 -0.29 15.67 13.30
N ARG A 132 0.35 15.07 14.29
CA ARG A 132 1.03 15.75 15.40
C ARG A 132 2.57 15.67 15.26
N ILE A 133 3.26 16.47 16.05
CA ILE A 133 4.72 16.44 16.22
C ILE A 133 5.03 15.52 17.39
N ALA A 134 5.95 14.57 17.21
CA ALA A 134 6.31 13.60 18.24
C ALA A 134 7.27 14.19 19.30
N PHE A 135 8.32 14.91 18.86
CA PHE A 135 9.37 15.40 19.75
C PHE A 135 9.75 16.87 19.50
N GLY A 136 10.35 17.49 20.52
CA GLY A 136 10.85 18.87 20.50
C GLY A 136 9.89 19.89 21.14
N PRO A 137 10.19 21.20 21.06
CA PRO A 137 9.44 22.25 21.77
C PRO A 137 7.95 22.36 21.43
N ARG A 138 7.54 21.71 20.34
CA ARG A 138 6.16 21.70 19.82
C ARG A 138 5.54 20.31 19.84
N ALA A 139 6.08 19.39 20.63
CA ALA A 139 5.53 18.04 20.78
C ALA A 139 4.03 18.09 21.12
N GLY A 140 3.26 17.19 20.53
CA GLY A 140 1.80 17.15 20.65
C GLY A 140 1.05 18.16 19.78
N GLN A 141 1.68 19.23 19.28
CA GLN A 141 1.00 20.20 18.40
C GLN A 141 0.75 19.63 17.01
N LYS A 142 -0.30 20.13 16.33
CA LYS A 142 -0.55 19.82 14.91
C LYS A 142 0.55 20.40 14.03
N VAL A 143 0.91 19.68 12.97
CA VAL A 143 1.81 20.19 11.92
C VAL A 143 1.17 21.39 11.24
N LEU A 144 1.92 22.48 11.06
CA LEU A 144 1.39 23.69 10.43
C LEU A 144 0.99 23.38 8.99
N THR A 145 -0.27 23.62 8.72
CA THR A 145 -0.87 23.50 7.39
C THR A 145 -1.09 24.91 6.89
N LEU A 146 -0.48 25.28 5.75
CA LEU A 146 -0.91 26.49 5.06
C LEU A 146 -2.23 26.15 4.37
N GLN A 147 -3.34 26.59 4.97
CA GLN A 147 -4.62 26.65 4.27
C GLN A 147 -4.54 27.79 3.27
N GLY A 148 -4.41 27.47 1.98
CA GLY A 148 -4.91 28.36 0.94
C GLY A 148 -6.42 28.52 1.17
N GLY A 149 -6.87 29.75 1.36
CA GLY A 149 -8.17 30.10 1.94
C GLY A 149 -9.33 29.26 1.40
N LEU A 150 -10.03 28.61 2.32
CA LEU A 150 -11.47 28.29 2.33
C LEU A 150 -11.71 27.48 3.61
N GLN A 151 -11.96 28.22 4.69
CA GLN A 151 -12.31 27.70 5.99
C GLN A 151 -13.67 27.00 5.93
N GLY A 152 -13.77 25.83 6.53
CA GLY A 152 -15.03 25.15 6.78
C GLY A 152 -15.65 24.46 5.57
N MET A 153 -15.20 23.25 5.23
CA MET A 153 -16.18 22.26 4.81
C MET A 153 -16.04 20.92 5.51
N PRO A 154 -17.18 20.25 5.77
CA PRO A 154 -17.20 18.93 6.39
C PRO A 154 -16.41 17.95 5.52
N ARG A 155 -15.78 16.96 6.17
CA ARG A 155 -15.29 15.76 5.49
C ARG A 155 -16.44 14.90 4.93
N ASP A 156 -17.69 15.22 5.29
CA ASP A 156 -18.92 14.52 4.91
C ASP A 156 -19.54 15.05 3.62
N ALA A 157 -18.77 15.08 2.54
CA ALA A 157 -19.41 14.95 1.24
C ALA A 157 -19.43 13.45 0.94
N ASP A 158 -20.60 12.84 1.04
CA ASP A 158 -20.93 11.51 0.54
C ASP A 158 -20.56 11.43 -0.95
N PHE A 159 -19.29 11.22 -1.25
CA PHE A 159 -18.82 10.87 -2.58
C PHE A 159 -19.19 9.39 -2.81
N LYS A 160 -20.48 9.14 -3.04
CA LYS A 160 -20.98 7.85 -3.52
C LYS A 160 -20.52 7.67 -4.96
N GLN A 161 -19.28 7.24 -5.12
CA GLN A 161 -18.76 6.78 -6.41
C GLN A 161 -19.21 5.33 -6.60
N ARG A 162 -19.61 4.97 -7.84
CA ARG A 162 -19.88 3.57 -8.21
C ARG A 162 -18.66 2.72 -7.83
N LEU A 163 -18.90 1.54 -7.27
CA LEU A 163 -17.88 0.62 -6.75
C LEU A 163 -17.04 1.15 -5.58
N CYS A 164 -17.67 1.93 -4.69
CA CYS A 164 -17.06 2.45 -3.47
C CYS A 164 -17.89 2.06 -2.24
N ALA A 165 -17.22 1.52 -1.23
CA ALA A 165 -17.80 1.31 0.10
C ALA A 165 -16.96 2.05 1.15
N ASP A 166 -17.62 2.70 2.10
CA ASP A 166 -17.01 3.35 3.26
C ASP A 166 -17.80 2.96 4.52
N ILE A 167 -17.09 2.43 5.53
CA ILE A 167 -17.64 1.98 6.81
C ILE A 167 -16.60 2.26 7.91
N ASP A 168 -16.99 2.98 8.96
CA ASP A 168 -16.18 3.23 10.16
C ASP A 168 -14.74 3.74 9.88
N GLY A 169 -14.58 4.56 8.84
CA GLY A 169 -13.29 5.10 8.42
C GLY A 169 -12.41 4.15 7.60
N PHE A 170 -12.93 2.99 7.21
CA PHE A 170 -12.35 2.12 6.19
C PHE A 170 -13.05 2.34 4.86
N SER A 171 -12.27 2.52 3.79
CA SER A 171 -12.79 2.60 2.42
C SER A 171 -12.28 1.46 1.54
N LEU A 172 -13.16 0.97 0.66
CA LEU A 172 -12.86 -0.02 -0.37
C LEU A 172 -13.34 0.51 -1.73
N HIS A 173 -12.40 0.73 -2.64
CA HIS A 173 -12.67 1.15 -4.00
C HIS A 173 -12.27 0.05 -4.97
N VAL A 174 -13.19 -0.31 -5.87
CA VAL A 174 -12.89 -1.25 -6.96
C VAL A 174 -12.89 -0.49 -8.27
N TRP A 175 -11.81 -0.68 -9.03
CA TRP A 175 -11.74 -0.26 -10.42
C TRP A 175 -11.94 -1.48 -11.31
N ALA A 176 -13.15 -1.64 -11.84
CA ALA A 176 -13.43 -2.63 -12.88
C ALA A 176 -13.24 -1.95 -14.25
N PRO A 177 -12.31 -2.44 -15.11
CA PRO A 177 -12.24 -1.93 -16.48
C PRO A 177 -13.52 -2.33 -17.22
N THR A 178 -14.22 -1.35 -17.79
CA THR A 178 -15.23 -1.63 -18.82
C THR A 178 -14.53 -2.26 -20.03
N THR A 179 -15.20 -3.23 -20.67
CA THR A 179 -14.70 -4.17 -21.70
C THR A 179 -13.91 -3.56 -22.88
N THR A 180 -13.89 -2.23 -23.04
CA THR A 180 -13.21 -1.51 -24.12
C THR A 180 -11.84 -0.92 -23.76
N ARG A 181 -11.34 -1.07 -22.52
CA ARG A 181 -10.00 -0.61 -22.14
C ARG A 181 -9.17 -1.73 -21.49
N ARG A 182 -8.52 -2.55 -22.33
CA ARG A 182 -7.30 -3.27 -21.94
C ARG A 182 -6.24 -2.22 -21.58
N CYS A 183 -6.17 -1.89 -20.30
CA CYS A 183 -5.31 -0.83 -19.82
C CYS A 183 -3.87 -1.32 -19.82
N SER A 184 -3.05 -0.84 -20.76
CA SER A 184 -1.58 -0.96 -20.79
C SER A 184 -0.88 -0.37 -19.55
N ASN A 185 -1.63 0.08 -18.53
CA ASN A 185 -1.14 0.78 -17.35
C ASN A 185 -0.89 -0.09 -16.10
N CYS A 186 -1.00 -1.42 -16.17
CA CYS A 186 -0.63 -2.27 -15.03
C CYS A 186 0.83 -2.04 -14.56
N ALA A 187 1.73 -1.67 -15.49
CA ALA A 187 3.12 -1.31 -15.20
C ALA A 187 3.30 0.16 -14.72
N ALA A 188 2.31 1.02 -14.89
CA ALA A 188 2.33 2.41 -14.41
C ALA A 188 1.86 2.51 -12.94
N THR A 189 0.98 1.61 -12.50
CA THR A 189 0.47 1.59 -11.12
C THR A 189 1.55 1.26 -10.08
N SER A 190 2.56 0.49 -10.47
CA SER A 190 3.72 0.09 -9.67
C SER A 190 4.87 1.11 -9.69
N ARG A 191 5.00 1.93 -10.73
CA ARG A 191 6.03 2.99 -10.83
C ARG A 191 5.61 4.33 -10.20
N ALA A 192 4.31 4.66 -10.21
CA ALA A 192 3.80 5.98 -9.79
C ALA A 192 3.58 6.18 -8.27
N ARG A 193 3.87 5.18 -7.42
CA ARG A 193 3.57 5.23 -5.97
C ARG A 193 4.81 5.22 -5.06
N ARG A 194 5.92 5.72 -5.59
CA ARG A 194 7.03 6.22 -4.77
C ARG A 194 6.66 7.63 -4.33
N TRP A 195 6.89 7.99 -3.06
CA TRP A 195 6.70 9.38 -2.61
C TRP A 195 7.41 10.30 -3.60
N PRO A 196 6.74 11.30 -4.22
CA PRO A 196 7.41 12.21 -5.12
C PRO A 196 8.41 13.03 -4.29
N THR A 197 9.68 12.64 -4.33
CA THR A 197 10.76 13.35 -3.62
C THR A 197 10.96 14.76 -4.15
N ASN A 198 10.49 15.02 -5.37
CA ASN A 198 10.50 16.32 -6.04
C ASN A 198 9.48 17.31 -5.44
N ALA A 199 8.63 16.87 -4.50
CA ALA A 199 7.62 17.70 -3.86
C ALA A 199 8.14 18.51 -2.66
N CYS A 200 9.34 18.20 -2.14
CA CYS A 200 9.88 18.79 -0.93
C CYS A 200 10.87 19.91 -1.25
N LYS A 201 10.51 21.17 -0.93
CA LYS A 201 11.39 22.34 -1.11
C LYS A 201 11.68 23.01 0.24
N PRO A 202 12.93 23.44 0.50
CA PRO A 202 13.23 24.31 1.64
C PRO A 202 12.55 25.66 1.44
N THR A 203 11.92 26.19 2.49
CA THR A 203 11.36 27.54 2.58
C THR A 203 12.10 28.34 3.64
N PRO A 204 12.40 29.63 3.42
CA PRO A 204 12.88 30.51 4.49
C PRO A 204 11.83 30.61 5.60
N PRO A 205 12.17 30.51 6.90
CA PRO A 205 13.49 30.28 7.50
C PRO A 205 13.71 28.78 7.82
N GLY A 206 14.29 28.02 6.89
CA GLY A 206 14.68 26.61 7.09
C GLY A 206 13.53 25.61 7.29
N ARG A 207 12.32 25.93 6.83
CA ARG A 207 11.15 25.03 6.90
C ARG A 207 11.06 24.18 5.63
N TRP A 208 10.30 23.08 5.69
CA TRP A 208 10.09 22.20 4.54
C TRP A 208 8.65 22.29 4.07
N CYS A 209 8.45 22.50 2.76
CA CYS A 209 7.16 22.48 2.08
C CYS A 209 7.02 21.21 1.24
N SER A 210 5.99 20.41 1.46
CA SER A 210 5.58 19.34 0.54
C SER A 210 4.34 19.73 -0.27
N SER A 211 4.40 19.67 -1.61
CA SER A 211 3.21 19.83 -2.47
C SER A 211 2.64 18.48 -2.92
N SER A 212 1.32 18.34 -2.92
CA SER A 212 0.64 17.08 -3.29
C SER A 212 0.07 17.05 -4.71
N ARG A 213 0.28 18.10 -5.54
CA ARG A 213 -0.32 18.18 -6.88
C ARG A 213 0.59 18.82 -7.95
N PRO A 214 0.57 18.31 -9.20
CA PRO A 214 1.10 19.04 -10.35
C PRO A 214 0.27 20.31 -10.62
N PRO A 215 0.89 21.36 -11.20
CA PRO A 215 0.16 22.57 -11.58
C PRO A 215 -0.91 22.24 -12.63
N GLY A 216 -2.17 22.66 -12.42
CA GLY A 216 -3.22 22.64 -13.45
C GLY A 216 -4.49 21.80 -13.21
N ALA A 217 -4.63 21.03 -12.13
CA ALA A 217 -5.90 20.31 -11.87
C ALA A 217 -7.02 21.26 -11.33
N THR A 218 -8.28 21.00 -11.64
CA THR A 218 -9.41 21.93 -11.36
C THR A 218 -10.36 21.42 -10.27
N ALA A 219 -9.90 20.58 -9.34
CA ALA A 219 -10.69 20.15 -8.19
C ALA A 219 -10.52 21.12 -6.99
N PRO A 220 -11.61 21.60 -6.36
CA PRO A 220 -11.53 22.44 -5.18
C PRO A 220 -11.29 21.61 -3.90
N ARG A 221 -10.43 22.15 -3.03
CA ARG A 221 -10.03 21.69 -1.68
C ARG A 221 -9.11 20.47 -1.58
N ILE A 222 -7.82 20.75 -1.33
CA ILE A 222 -6.95 20.02 -0.40
C ILE A 222 -5.74 20.91 -0.06
N THR A 223 -5.28 20.82 1.18
CA THR A 223 -4.01 21.37 1.69
C THR A 223 -2.89 21.30 0.66
N THR A 224 -2.48 22.46 0.13
CA THR A 224 -1.47 22.53 -0.94
C THR A 224 -0.04 22.44 -0.41
N HIS A 225 0.21 22.89 0.83
CA HIS A 225 1.54 22.90 1.43
C HIS A 225 1.52 22.59 2.94
N LEU A 226 2.34 21.63 3.37
CA LEU A 226 2.67 21.40 4.78
C LEU A 226 3.95 22.12 5.12
N VAL A 227 3.95 22.93 6.16
CA VAL A 227 5.12 23.68 6.61
C VAL A 227 5.59 23.09 7.94
N MET A 228 6.80 22.57 7.99
CA MET A 228 7.33 21.96 9.22
C MET A 228 8.79 22.31 9.46
N SER A 229 9.22 22.23 10.73
CA SER A 229 10.64 22.33 11.07
C SER A 229 11.41 21.12 10.53
N PRO A 230 12.74 21.23 10.32
CA PRO A 230 13.55 20.10 9.85
C PRO A 230 13.41 18.86 10.75
N LEU A 231 13.35 19.05 12.06
CA LEU A 231 13.16 17.97 13.01
C LEU A 231 11.79 17.29 12.84
N ALA A 232 10.70 18.06 12.69
CA ALA A 232 9.38 17.50 12.45
C ALA A 232 9.28 16.77 11.11
N PHE A 233 10.01 17.22 10.09
CA PHE A 233 10.14 16.53 8.80
C PHE A 233 10.85 15.18 8.95
N MET A 234 12.00 15.14 9.63
CA MET A 234 12.73 13.90 9.87
C MET A 234 11.92 12.89 10.68
N GLN A 235 11.20 13.35 11.72
CA GLN A 235 10.30 12.50 12.51
C GLN A 235 9.24 11.83 11.63
N ARG A 236 8.65 12.60 10.71
CA ARG A 236 7.63 12.11 9.77
C ARG A 236 8.22 11.12 8.78
N LEU A 237 9.37 11.44 8.19
CA LEU A 237 10.07 10.53 7.27
C LEU A 237 10.41 9.19 7.96
N ALA A 238 10.93 9.25 9.19
CA ALA A 238 11.26 8.06 9.98
C ALA A 238 10.04 7.16 10.23
N ALA A 239 8.85 7.73 10.45
CA ALA A 239 7.62 6.96 10.61
C ALA A 239 7.13 6.28 9.30
N LEU A 240 7.38 6.91 8.15
CA LEU A 240 6.92 6.44 6.84
C LEU A 240 7.81 5.36 6.24
N VAL A 241 9.11 5.40 6.50
CA VAL A 241 10.08 4.44 5.96
C VAL A 241 9.76 3.03 6.48
N PRO A 242 9.51 2.05 5.59
CA PRO A 242 9.28 0.68 6.02
C PRO A 242 10.56 0.09 6.64
N ARG A 243 10.40 -0.89 7.53
CA ARG A 243 11.55 -1.64 8.06
C ARG A 243 12.36 -2.23 6.90
N PRO A 244 13.70 -2.29 7.02
CA PRO A 244 14.53 -2.93 6.02
C PRO A 244 14.02 -4.34 5.69
N ARG A 245 14.13 -4.73 4.42
CA ARG A 245 13.73 -6.06 3.91
C ARG A 245 12.22 -6.33 3.96
N LEU A 246 11.39 -5.34 4.29
CA LEU A 246 9.95 -5.50 4.15
C LEU A 246 9.55 -5.44 2.68
N HIS A 247 9.05 -6.55 2.13
CA HIS A 247 8.45 -6.58 0.80
C HIS A 247 7.14 -5.77 0.80
N LEU A 248 7.13 -4.66 0.06
CA LEU A 248 5.95 -3.80 -0.14
C LEU A 248 5.01 -4.34 -1.23
N ILE A 249 5.54 -5.16 -2.16
CA ILE A 249 4.73 -5.90 -3.12
C ILE A 249 4.58 -7.32 -2.58
N ARG A 250 3.33 -7.78 -2.52
CA ARG A 250 2.96 -9.11 -2.04
C ARG A 250 2.14 -9.80 -3.11
N PHE A 251 2.45 -11.06 -3.32
CA PHE A 251 1.80 -11.90 -4.30
C PHE A 251 1.01 -12.99 -3.57
N HIS A 252 -0.19 -13.29 -4.07
CA HIS A 252 -1.17 -14.14 -3.39
C HIS A 252 -1.78 -15.15 -4.35
N GLY A 253 -2.14 -16.33 -3.82
CA GLY A 253 -2.82 -17.39 -4.56
C GLY A 253 -1.99 -17.90 -5.74
N VAL A 254 -2.61 -18.13 -6.90
CA VAL A 254 -1.92 -18.61 -8.12
C VAL A 254 -0.81 -17.67 -8.60
N LEU A 255 -0.86 -16.40 -8.20
CA LEU A 255 0.16 -15.40 -8.51
C LEU A 255 1.29 -15.35 -7.48
N ALA A 256 1.33 -16.21 -6.46
CA ALA A 256 2.45 -16.29 -5.51
C ALA A 256 3.68 -16.99 -6.14
N PRO A 257 4.93 -16.65 -5.74
CA PRO A 257 6.14 -17.19 -6.36
C PRO A 257 6.25 -18.72 -6.32
N HIS A 258 5.77 -19.35 -5.25
CA HIS A 258 5.82 -20.81 -5.05
C HIS A 258 4.45 -21.49 -5.22
N ALA A 259 3.49 -20.84 -5.88
CA ALA A 259 2.20 -21.48 -6.14
C ALA A 259 2.35 -22.58 -7.21
N LYS A 260 1.81 -23.77 -6.95
CA LYS A 260 1.89 -24.92 -7.86
C LYS A 260 1.36 -24.60 -9.26
N LEU A 261 0.28 -23.83 -9.34
CA LEU A 261 -0.36 -23.43 -10.60
C LEU A 261 0.31 -22.22 -11.27
N ARG A 262 1.32 -21.59 -10.65
CA ARG A 262 1.91 -20.34 -11.15
C ARG A 262 2.46 -20.50 -12.57
N ALA A 263 3.21 -21.58 -12.81
CA ALA A 263 3.85 -21.81 -14.11
C ALA A 263 2.84 -21.98 -15.25
N LEU A 264 1.62 -22.44 -14.93
CA LEU A 264 0.54 -22.65 -15.88
C LEU A 264 -0.33 -21.39 -16.09
N VAL A 265 -0.31 -20.45 -15.13
CA VAL A 265 -1.17 -19.26 -15.12
C VAL A 265 -0.42 -18.00 -15.53
N VAL A 266 0.82 -17.84 -15.09
CA VAL A 266 1.65 -16.67 -15.36
C VAL A 266 2.44 -16.94 -16.64
N PRO A 267 2.26 -16.13 -17.71
CA PRO A 267 3.06 -16.26 -18.92
C PRO A 267 4.54 -16.26 -18.57
N GLN A 268 5.25 -17.29 -19.03
CA GLN A 268 6.71 -17.31 -18.97
C GLN A 268 7.24 -16.50 -20.15
N GLU A 269 8.20 -15.61 -19.89
CA GLU A 269 8.99 -15.06 -20.98
C GLU A 269 9.76 -16.24 -21.61
N PRO A 270 9.78 -16.37 -22.95
CA PRO A 270 10.62 -17.37 -23.60
C PRO A 270 12.06 -17.15 -23.14
N GLU A 271 12.76 -18.23 -22.78
CA GLU A 271 14.18 -18.13 -22.42
C GLU A 271 14.91 -17.41 -23.56
N PRO A 272 15.69 -16.35 -23.26
CA PRO A 272 16.50 -15.74 -24.29
C PRO A 272 17.41 -16.82 -24.87
N PRO A 273 17.56 -16.88 -26.21
CA PRO A 273 18.43 -17.87 -26.84
C PRO A 273 19.81 -17.77 -26.17
N ALA A 274 20.39 -18.93 -25.85
CA ALA A 274 21.72 -19.02 -25.28
C ALA A 274 22.68 -18.20 -26.16
N GLN A 275 23.01 -16.99 -25.73
CA GLN A 275 24.06 -16.22 -26.37
C GLN A 275 25.35 -16.92 -26.00
N GLU A 276 25.98 -17.57 -26.99
CA GLU A 276 27.41 -17.83 -26.94
C GLU A 276 28.08 -16.48 -26.71
N ALA A 277 28.47 -16.23 -25.46
CA ALA A 277 29.26 -15.07 -25.13
C ALA A 277 30.58 -15.19 -25.89
N LYS A 278 30.76 -14.33 -26.90
CA LYS A 278 32.12 -14.06 -27.42
C LYS A 278 32.95 -13.56 -26.23
N PRO A 279 34.17 -14.08 -26.03
CA PRO A 279 35.05 -13.58 -24.99
C PRO A 279 35.46 -12.15 -25.39
N GLU A 280 34.87 -11.14 -24.75
CA GLU A 280 35.49 -9.82 -24.73
C GLU A 280 36.72 -9.88 -23.83
N GLU A 281 37.84 -9.40 -24.36
CA GLU A 281 39.13 -9.40 -23.68
C GLU A 281 39.03 -8.71 -22.32
N CYS A 282 39.41 -9.48 -21.30
CA CYS A 282 39.43 -9.04 -19.92
C CYS A 282 40.65 -8.14 -19.68
N GLU A 283 40.44 -6.84 -19.45
CA GLU A 283 41.36 -6.13 -18.55
C GLU A 283 41.11 -6.63 -17.13
N ALA A 284 42.18 -7.15 -16.53
CA ALA A 284 42.19 -7.86 -15.27
C ALA A 284 41.61 -7.02 -14.11
N GLY A 285 40.45 -7.45 -13.61
CA GLY A 285 39.78 -6.85 -12.46
C GLY A 285 38.51 -7.60 -12.08
N CYS A 286 38.57 -8.93 -12.04
CA CYS A 286 37.45 -9.82 -11.75
C CYS A 286 36.73 -9.48 -10.42
N ALA A 287 35.42 -9.29 -10.49
CA ALA A 287 34.45 -10.17 -9.82
C ALA A 287 33.04 -9.84 -10.32
N HIS A 288 32.37 -10.84 -10.90
CA HIS A 288 30.96 -10.94 -11.25
C HIS A 288 30.07 -9.76 -10.79
N HIS A 289 29.44 -9.08 -11.75
CA HIS A 289 28.45 -8.03 -11.57
C HIS A 289 27.23 -8.52 -10.75
N ARG A 290 27.39 -8.59 -9.43
CA ARG A 290 26.30 -8.54 -8.47
C ARG A 290 25.86 -7.08 -8.45
N PRO A 291 24.56 -6.74 -8.60
CA PRO A 291 24.13 -5.35 -8.50
C PRO A 291 24.59 -4.80 -7.14
N VAL A 292 25.49 -3.82 -7.19
CA VAL A 292 26.10 -3.21 -6.01
C VAL A 292 24.96 -2.73 -5.10
N ARG A 293 24.84 -3.32 -3.90
CA ARG A 293 23.89 -2.84 -2.89
C ARG A 293 24.32 -1.42 -2.51
N LEU A 294 23.65 -0.43 -3.07
CA LEU A 294 23.77 0.95 -2.64
C LEU A 294 23.33 1.03 -1.17
N SER A 295 24.14 1.66 -0.33
CA SER A 295 23.70 1.98 1.04
C SER A 295 22.46 2.86 1.00
N GLY A 296 21.59 2.77 2.02
CA GLY A 296 20.38 3.57 2.10
C GLY A 296 20.65 5.07 1.93
N ALA A 297 21.76 5.56 2.51
CA ALA A 297 22.21 6.94 2.35
C ALA A 297 22.58 7.29 0.90
N LYS A 298 23.27 6.41 0.15
CA LYS A 298 23.59 6.62 -1.27
C LYS A 298 22.33 6.63 -2.14
N LEU A 299 21.35 5.78 -1.81
CA LEU A 299 20.05 5.74 -2.47
C LEU A 299 19.24 7.02 -2.21
N LEU A 300 19.18 7.49 -0.97
CA LEU A 300 18.53 8.76 -0.61
C LEU A 300 19.24 9.94 -1.28
N LYS A 301 20.58 9.98 -1.25
CA LYS A 301 21.36 11.02 -1.95
C LYS A 301 21.03 11.03 -3.45
N ARG A 302 20.98 9.90 -4.14
CA ARG A 302 20.61 9.85 -5.57
C ARG A 302 19.18 10.35 -5.84
N VAL A 303 18.25 10.06 -4.93
CA VAL A 303 16.85 10.46 -5.06
C VAL A 303 16.65 11.95 -4.78
N PHE A 304 17.45 12.56 -3.90
CA PHE A 304 17.37 13.97 -3.54
C PHE A 304 18.39 14.89 -4.23
N ALA A 305 19.41 14.34 -4.89
CA ALA A 305 20.42 15.10 -5.66
C ALA A 305 20.04 15.30 -7.12
N ALA A 306 18.92 14.75 -7.59
CA ALA A 306 18.35 15.11 -8.89
C ALA A 306 17.59 16.45 -8.73
N THR A 307 18.35 17.53 -8.73
CA THR A 307 17.88 18.90 -8.99
C THR A 307 17.80 19.16 -10.48
#